data_AF-A0A7S2MYE6-F1
#
_entry.id   AF-A0A7S2MYE6-F1
#
_cell.length_a   1.000
_cell.length_b   1.000
_cell.length_c   1.000
_cell.angle_alpha   90.00
_cell.angle_beta   90.00
_cell.angle_gamma   90.00
#
_symmetry.space_group_name_H-M   'P 1'
#
loop_
_entity.id
_entity.type
_entity.pdbx_description
1 polymer ?
#
loop_
_entity_poly.entity_id
_entity_poly.type
_entity_poly.pdbx_seq_one_letter_code
_entity_poly.pdbx_strand_id
1 'polypeptide(L)'
;GYLSGYNHPIIIRNMTVDGCNMSLYMKSLKGGSNVGEVLAHLNDQPHSSDKKSKMDAMIKVDYFQLTDTSVSWQLHPLKPSSFEIRDIILRDVGVKENGVTVKRFMEIVARTVLETVVKAAPGKAASKFAGAFGVNLTKPMDYAEAEFDKVGDGQAGQDLGDFDGWVKKEADEVLENPADASKIESSVFSQAKSEFSTFKNEVKEIFGLDK
;
A
#
# COMPACT_ATOMS: atom_id res chain seq x y z
N GLY A 1 4.38 23.94 18.00
CA GLY A 1 3.26 24.72 17.42
C GLY A 1 3.74 25.64 16.31
N TYR A 2 4.10 25.11 15.14
CA TYR A 2 4.59 25.90 13.99
C TYR A 2 3.80 25.69 12.68
N LEU A 3 2.61 25.06 12.73
CA LEU A 3 1.83 24.73 11.53
C LEU A 3 0.45 25.41 11.47
N SER A 4 0.08 26.24 12.44
CA SER A 4 -1.29 26.79 12.53
C SER A 4 -1.50 28.11 11.75
N GLY A 5 -0.91 28.26 10.57
CA GLY A 5 -1.03 29.51 9.81
C GLY A 5 -0.76 29.47 8.29
N TYR A 6 -0.34 28.33 7.72
CA TYR A 6 -0.03 28.27 6.29
C TYR A 6 -1.10 27.47 5.55
N ASN A 7 -1.89 28.16 4.71
CA ASN A 7 -2.74 27.58 3.67
C ASN A 7 -1.93 27.08 2.45
N HIS A 8 -0.60 27.08 2.56
CA HIS A 8 0.28 26.60 1.50
C HIS A 8 0.75 25.18 1.84
N PRO A 9 0.62 24.24 0.88
CA PRO A 9 1.08 22.88 1.10
C PRO A 9 2.59 22.87 1.32
N ILE A 10 3.05 21.99 2.20
CA ILE A 10 4.47 21.68 2.36
C ILE A 10 4.91 20.94 1.09
N ILE A 11 5.88 21.49 0.37
CA ILE A 11 6.40 20.90 -0.87
C ILE A 11 7.63 20.06 -0.53
N ILE A 12 7.54 18.77 -0.83
CA ILE A 12 8.61 17.79 -0.66
C ILE A 12 9.09 17.42 -2.05
N ARG A 13 10.34 17.79 -2.36
CA ARG A 13 10.92 17.52 -3.68
C ARG A 13 11.28 16.06 -3.85
N ASN A 14 11.91 15.47 -2.84
CA ASN A 14 12.34 14.07 -2.85
C ASN A 14 12.11 13.46 -1.48
N MET A 15 11.56 12.26 -1.46
CA MET A 15 11.42 11.43 -0.27
C MET A 15 11.77 9.99 -0.63
N THR A 16 12.65 9.37 0.14
CA THR A 16 13.05 7.98 -0.04
C THR A 16 12.86 7.24 1.27
N VAL A 17 12.28 6.05 1.21
CA VAL A 17 12.17 5.12 2.34
C VAL A 17 12.88 3.84 1.93
N ASP A 18 13.81 3.39 2.76
CA ASP A 18 14.65 2.23 2.46
C ASP A 18 14.31 1.04 3.36
N GLY A 19 14.42 -0.17 2.81
CA GLY A 19 14.28 -1.42 3.55
C GLY A 19 12.86 -1.71 4.05
N CYS A 20 11.87 -1.70 3.16
CA CYS A 20 10.50 -2.04 3.51
C CYS A 20 10.29 -3.56 3.58
N ASN A 21 9.83 -4.08 4.72
CA ASN A 21 9.45 -5.49 4.85
C ASN A 21 7.93 -5.60 4.95
N MET A 22 7.34 -6.44 4.11
CA MET A 22 5.91 -6.66 4.07
C MET A 22 5.58 -8.14 4.17
N SER A 23 4.54 -8.44 4.94
CA SER A 23 4.06 -9.81 5.11
C SER A 23 2.58 -9.89 4.83
N LEU A 24 2.20 -10.63 3.78
CA LEU A 24 0.81 -10.82 3.35
C LEU A 24 0.29 -12.19 3.75
N TYR A 25 -0.81 -12.23 4.50
CA TYR A 25 -1.37 -13.47 5.01
C TYR A 25 -2.85 -13.60 4.66
N MET A 26 -3.20 -14.77 4.12
CA MET A 26 -4.53 -15.06 3.63
C MET A 26 -4.97 -16.46 4.06
N LYS A 27 -6.16 -16.55 4.69
CA LYS A 27 -6.76 -17.84 5.07
C LYS A 27 -7.31 -18.62 3.87
N SER A 28 -7.88 -17.91 2.90
CA SER A 28 -8.28 -18.43 1.59
C SER A 28 -8.61 -17.27 0.65
N LEU A 29 -8.88 -17.56 -0.63
CA LEU A 29 -9.29 -16.55 -1.62
C LEU A 29 -10.59 -15.82 -1.25
N LYS A 30 -11.43 -16.42 -0.40
CA LYS A 30 -12.70 -15.85 0.11
C LYS A 30 -12.70 -15.63 1.63
N GLY A 31 -11.58 -15.92 2.29
CA GLY A 31 -11.42 -15.84 3.74
C GLY A 31 -10.80 -14.52 4.18
N GLY A 32 -10.71 -14.32 5.50
CA GLY A 32 -10.03 -13.14 6.04
C GLY A 32 -8.55 -13.08 5.66
N SER A 33 -8.07 -11.87 5.38
CA SER A 33 -6.66 -11.55 5.13
C SER A 33 -6.24 -10.33 5.95
N ASN A 34 -4.96 -10.23 6.27
CA ASN A 34 -4.43 -9.03 6.93
C ASN A 34 -4.54 -7.80 6.01
N VAL A 35 -4.45 -7.99 4.69
CA VAL A 35 -4.74 -6.94 3.69
C VAL A 35 -6.17 -6.43 3.82
N GLY A 36 -7.15 -7.32 4.01
CA GLY A 36 -8.54 -6.93 4.24
C GLY A 36 -8.73 -6.08 5.49
N GLU A 37 -7.99 -6.39 6.57
CA GLU A 37 -7.98 -5.57 7.78
C GLU A 37 -7.32 -4.21 7.57
N VAL A 38 -6.17 -4.15 6.87
CA VAL A 38 -5.53 -2.89 6.51
C VAL A 38 -6.47 -2.02 5.67
N LEU A 39 -7.11 -2.60 4.66
CA LEU A 39 -8.08 -1.90 3.82
C LEU A 39 -9.30 -1.46 4.60
N ALA A 40 -9.81 -2.29 5.52
CA ALA A 40 -10.88 -1.91 6.42
C ALA A 40 -10.46 -0.70 7.26
N HIS A 41 -9.24 -0.63 7.78
CA HIS A 41 -8.77 0.56 8.52
C HIS A 41 -8.52 1.78 7.63
N LEU A 42 -8.10 1.58 6.38
CA LEU A 42 -7.98 2.66 5.40
C LEU A 42 -9.37 3.21 5.01
N ASN A 43 -10.41 2.37 5.01
CA ASN A 43 -11.79 2.71 4.64
C ASN A 43 -12.65 3.20 5.82
N ASP A 44 -12.58 2.54 6.99
CA ASP A 44 -13.20 2.93 8.26
C ASP A 44 -12.38 4.06 8.88
N GLN A 45 -12.59 5.25 8.34
CA GLN A 45 -12.09 6.45 9.01
C GLN A 45 -13.24 7.07 9.81
N PRO A 46 -13.15 7.13 11.15
CA PRO A 46 -14.12 7.87 11.93
C PRO A 46 -14.08 9.34 11.52
N HIS A 47 -15.25 9.90 11.23
CA HIS A 47 -15.51 11.34 11.20
C HIS A 47 -15.38 11.93 12.62
N SER A 48 -14.21 11.84 13.27
CA SER A 48 -14.00 12.58 14.50
C SER A 48 -13.57 14.00 14.15
N SER A 49 -14.57 14.82 13.85
CA SER A 49 -14.50 16.26 14.10
C SER A 49 -14.23 16.45 15.59
N ASP A 50 -12.97 16.63 15.98
CA ASP A 50 -12.58 17.46 17.13
C ASP A 50 -11.05 17.36 17.34
N LYS A 51 -10.41 18.54 17.29
CA LYS A 51 -8.96 18.83 17.28
C LYS A 51 -8.33 18.76 15.88
N LYS A 52 -7.90 19.93 15.38
CA LYS A 52 -6.98 20.08 14.22
C LYS A 52 -5.82 19.11 14.42
N SER A 53 -5.86 18.00 13.71
CA SER A 53 -4.83 16.97 13.76
C SER A 53 -3.66 17.49 12.95
N LYS A 54 -2.42 17.22 13.37
CA LYS A 54 -1.26 17.51 12.50
C LYS A 54 -1.31 16.71 11.20
N MET A 55 -2.16 15.67 11.13
CA MET A 55 -2.46 14.95 9.89
C MET A 55 -3.31 15.74 8.89
N ASP A 56 -3.85 16.90 9.27
CA ASP A 56 -4.58 17.82 8.40
C ASP A 56 -3.64 18.77 7.64
N ALA A 57 -2.33 18.71 7.90
CA ALA A 57 -1.34 19.45 7.12
C ALA A 57 -1.36 18.97 5.66
N MET A 58 -1.41 19.92 4.73
CA MET A 58 -1.40 19.66 3.29
C MET A 58 0.04 19.54 2.81
N ILE A 59 0.31 18.54 1.98
CA ILE A 59 1.62 18.26 1.40
C ILE A 59 1.52 18.02 -0.11
N LYS A 60 2.61 18.31 -0.83
CA LYS A 60 2.85 17.89 -2.21
C LYS A 60 4.17 17.15 -2.25
N VAL A 61 4.24 16.04 -2.97
CA VAL A 61 5.45 15.24 -3.08
C VAL A 61 5.77 15.03 -4.55
N ASP A 62 6.85 15.64 -5.05
CA ASP A 62 7.21 15.55 -6.47
C ASP A 62 7.76 14.15 -6.79
N TYR A 63 8.59 13.60 -5.90
CA TYR A 63 9.20 12.29 -6.04
C TYR A 63 9.23 11.55 -4.71
N PHE A 64 8.60 10.37 -4.69
CA PHE A 64 8.63 9.44 -3.57
C PHE A 64 9.09 8.07 -4.05
N GLN A 65 10.04 7.46 -3.34
CA GLN A 65 10.63 6.17 -3.69
C GLN A 65 10.70 5.26 -2.47
N LEU A 66 10.21 4.02 -2.60
CA LEU A 66 10.59 2.93 -1.70
C LEU A 66 11.67 2.11 -2.37
N THR A 67 12.74 1.82 -1.63
CA THR A 67 13.82 0.94 -2.05
C THR A 67 13.83 -0.36 -1.26
N ASP A 68 14.34 -1.42 -1.88
CA ASP A 68 14.64 -2.71 -1.25
C ASP A 68 13.45 -3.28 -0.45
N THR A 69 12.31 -3.38 -1.14
CA THR A 69 11.06 -3.87 -0.55
C THR A 69 10.99 -5.40 -0.63
N SER A 70 11.10 -6.06 0.52
CA SER A 70 10.93 -7.51 0.65
C SER A 70 9.48 -7.87 0.98
N VAL A 71 8.90 -8.76 0.18
CA VAL A 71 7.52 -9.20 0.32
C VAL A 71 7.50 -10.68 0.62
N SER A 72 7.03 -11.04 1.81
CA SER A 72 6.65 -12.40 2.15
C SER A 72 5.14 -12.58 2.02
N TRP A 73 4.69 -13.73 1.52
CA TRP A 73 3.27 -14.01 1.40
C TRP A 73 2.93 -15.47 1.70
N GLN A 74 1.74 -15.67 2.25
CA GLN A 74 1.20 -17.00 2.54
C GLN A 74 -0.32 -17.02 2.30
N LEU A 75 -0.75 -17.89 1.39
CA LEU A 75 -2.16 -18.23 1.17
C LEU A 75 -2.37 -19.68 1.60
N HIS A 76 -3.11 -19.94 2.68
CA HIS A 76 -3.34 -21.32 3.12
C HIS A 76 -4.10 -22.14 2.06
N PRO A 77 -3.73 -23.41 1.81
CA PRO A 77 -2.64 -24.19 2.42
C PRO A 77 -1.28 -24.14 1.67
N LEU A 78 -1.07 -23.16 0.78
CA LEU A 78 0.20 -23.00 0.06
C LEU A 78 1.35 -22.66 1.02
N LYS A 79 2.55 -23.10 0.63
CA LYS A 79 3.78 -22.76 1.34
C LYS A 79 4.01 -21.25 1.30
N PRO A 80 4.55 -20.64 2.38
CA PRO A 80 5.05 -19.28 2.33
C PRO A 80 6.06 -19.12 1.20
N SER A 81 6.01 -17.99 0.53
CA SER A 81 6.95 -17.61 -0.52
C SER A 81 7.31 -16.14 -0.35
N SER A 82 8.45 -15.74 -0.90
CA SER A 82 8.91 -14.35 -0.85
C SER A 82 9.47 -13.90 -2.19
N PHE A 83 9.40 -12.59 -2.41
CA PHE A 83 10.00 -11.93 -3.56
C PHE A 83 10.37 -10.49 -3.19
N GLU A 84 11.25 -9.88 -3.99
CA GLU A 84 11.76 -8.53 -3.76
C GLU A 84 11.32 -7.60 -4.89
N ILE A 85 11.02 -6.36 -4.50
CA ILE A 85 10.72 -5.23 -5.38
C ILE A 85 11.77 -4.18 -5.02
N ARG A 86 12.70 -3.86 -5.93
CA ARG A 86 13.80 -2.95 -5.60
C ARG A 86 13.33 -1.51 -5.56
N ASP A 87 12.40 -1.13 -6.42
CA ASP A 87 11.97 0.25 -6.55
C ASP A 87 10.44 0.33 -6.70
N ILE A 88 9.82 1.15 -5.84
CA ILE A 88 8.44 1.61 -6.01
C ILE A 88 8.48 3.13 -6.03
N ILE A 89 8.04 3.74 -7.13
CA ILE A 89 8.15 5.17 -7.39
C ILE A 89 6.76 5.78 -7.53
N LEU A 90 6.52 6.87 -6.81
CA LEU A 90 5.36 7.75 -6.97
C LEU A 90 5.84 9.14 -7.38
N ARG A 91 5.21 9.72 -8.40
CA ARG A 91 5.47 11.09 -8.84
C ARG A 91 4.26 11.99 -8.72
N ASP A 92 4.53 13.25 -8.39
CA ASP A 92 3.58 14.36 -8.37
C ASP A 92 2.33 14.08 -7.50
N VAL A 93 2.55 13.59 -6.29
CA VAL A 93 1.49 13.34 -5.31
C VAL A 93 0.92 14.66 -4.78
N GLY A 94 -0.39 14.83 -4.84
CA GLY A 94 -1.08 16.04 -4.38
C GLY A 94 -1.00 17.22 -5.34
N VAL A 95 -0.49 17.04 -6.55
CA VAL A 95 -0.37 18.16 -7.50
C VAL A 95 -1.73 18.56 -8.07
N LYS A 96 -2.66 17.61 -8.29
CA LYS A 96 -3.97 17.89 -8.90
C LYS A 96 -4.90 18.65 -7.96
N GLU A 97 -4.90 18.32 -6.67
CA GLU A 97 -5.81 18.92 -5.66
C GLU A 97 -5.18 20.07 -4.86
N ASN A 98 -4.05 20.62 -5.29
CA ASN A 98 -3.28 21.64 -4.56
C ASN A 98 -2.78 21.18 -3.17
N GLY A 99 -2.48 19.90 -3.07
CA GLY A 99 -1.94 19.21 -1.92
C GLY A 99 -2.89 18.10 -1.47
N VAL A 100 -2.35 17.13 -0.75
CA VAL A 100 -3.12 16.12 -0.02
C VAL A 100 -2.79 16.22 1.46
N THR A 101 -3.73 15.86 2.33
CA THR A 101 -3.42 15.75 3.75
C THR A 101 -2.36 14.67 3.97
N VAL A 102 -1.53 14.78 5.02
CA VAL A 102 -0.58 13.70 5.36
C VAL A 102 -1.29 12.35 5.51
N LYS A 103 -2.52 12.36 6.05
CA LYS A 103 -3.36 11.17 6.14
C LYS A 103 -3.66 10.55 4.76
N ARG A 104 -4.03 11.39 3.79
CA ARG A 104 -4.34 10.97 2.42
C ARG A 104 -3.09 10.53 1.67
N PHE A 105 -1.95 11.20 1.88
CA PHE A 105 -0.66 10.74 1.37
C PHE A 105 -0.33 9.33 1.86
N MET A 106 -0.52 9.05 3.15
CA MET A 106 -0.29 7.71 3.71
C MET A 106 -1.21 6.64 3.12
N GLU A 107 -2.47 6.99 2.85
CA GLU A 107 -3.37 6.09 2.13
C GLU A 107 -2.86 5.83 0.71
N ILE A 108 -2.45 6.88 -0.03
CA ILE A 108 -1.88 6.77 -1.37
C ILE A 108 -0.70 5.79 -1.36
N VAL A 109 0.30 6.03 -0.50
CA VAL A 109 1.47 5.15 -0.39
C VAL A 109 1.07 3.72 -0.04
N ALA A 110 0.24 3.50 0.97
CA ALA A 110 -0.15 2.16 1.39
C ALA A 110 -0.88 1.39 0.28
N ARG A 111 -1.76 2.05 -0.49
CA ARG A 111 -2.44 1.41 -1.61
C ARG A 111 -1.51 1.14 -2.77
N THR A 112 -0.70 2.11 -3.18
CA THR A 112 0.27 1.91 -4.27
C THR A 112 1.20 0.75 -3.98
N VAL A 113 1.68 0.64 -2.74
CA VAL A 113 2.52 -0.47 -2.31
C VAL A 113 1.75 -1.80 -2.42
N LEU A 114 0.50 -1.87 -1.96
CA LEU A 114 -0.32 -3.08 -2.11
C LEU A 114 -0.59 -3.43 -3.59
N GLU A 115 -0.93 -2.46 -4.43
CA GLU A 115 -1.16 -2.63 -5.87
C GLU A 115 0.10 -3.16 -6.57
N THR A 116 1.25 -2.57 -6.24
CA THR A 116 2.58 -3.02 -6.67
C THR A 116 2.81 -4.47 -6.29
N VAL A 117 2.55 -4.85 -5.03
CA VAL A 117 2.72 -6.24 -4.57
C VAL A 117 1.82 -7.20 -5.34
N VAL A 118 0.56 -6.84 -5.60
CA VAL A 118 -0.36 -7.69 -6.38
C VAL A 118 0.20 -7.90 -7.78
N LYS A 119 0.62 -6.82 -8.45
CA LYS A 119 1.06 -6.87 -9.86
C LYS A 119 2.46 -7.46 -10.04
N ALA A 120 3.34 -7.28 -9.06
CA ALA A 120 4.70 -7.81 -9.03
C ALA A 120 4.75 -9.31 -8.67
N ALA A 121 3.70 -9.85 -8.05
CA ALA A 121 3.72 -11.22 -7.54
C ALA A 121 4.01 -12.26 -8.65
N PRO A 122 4.90 -13.24 -8.40
CA PRO A 122 5.35 -14.15 -9.44
C PRO A 122 4.31 -15.23 -9.80
N GLY A 123 4.20 -15.53 -11.10
CA GLY A 123 3.41 -16.65 -11.62
C GLY A 123 1.92 -16.55 -11.27
N LYS A 124 1.33 -17.65 -10.79
CA LYS A 124 -0.10 -17.70 -10.41
C LYS A 124 -0.44 -16.93 -9.12
N ALA A 125 0.54 -16.31 -8.45
CA ALA A 125 0.29 -15.54 -7.23
C ALA A 125 -0.41 -14.20 -7.55
N ALA A 126 0.00 -13.52 -8.64
CA ALA A 126 -0.61 -12.27 -9.10
C ALA A 126 -2.12 -12.41 -9.30
N SER A 127 -2.57 -13.38 -10.12
CA SER A 127 -4.00 -13.59 -10.37
C SER A 127 -4.77 -13.94 -9.08
N LYS A 128 -4.16 -14.72 -8.16
CA LYS A 128 -4.78 -15.05 -6.86
C LYS A 128 -4.96 -13.83 -5.97
N PHE A 129 -3.97 -12.95 -5.92
CA PHE A 129 -4.08 -11.70 -5.17
C PHE A 129 -5.06 -10.73 -5.80
N ALA A 130 -5.05 -10.63 -7.14
CA ALA A 130 -6.00 -9.83 -7.90
C ALA A 130 -7.44 -10.25 -7.58
N GLY A 131 -7.74 -11.55 -7.65
CA GLY A 131 -9.06 -12.09 -7.35
C GLY A 131 -9.48 -11.99 -5.89
N ALA A 132 -8.54 -12.04 -4.94
CA ALA A 132 -8.89 -12.06 -3.52
C ALA A 132 -9.02 -10.68 -2.88
N PHE A 133 -8.21 -9.70 -3.29
CA PHE A 133 -8.28 -8.35 -2.73
C PHE A 133 -7.97 -7.22 -3.72
N GLY A 134 -7.44 -7.51 -4.92
CA GLY A 134 -7.09 -6.49 -5.92
C GLY A 134 -8.24 -5.55 -6.25
N VAL A 135 -9.46 -6.07 -6.42
CA VAL A 135 -10.64 -5.26 -6.78
C VAL A 135 -10.98 -4.20 -5.72
N ASN A 136 -10.66 -4.47 -4.45
CA ASN A 136 -10.92 -3.57 -3.33
C ASN A 136 -9.76 -2.58 -3.06
N LEU A 137 -8.62 -2.75 -3.74
CA LEU A 137 -7.49 -1.81 -3.68
C LEU A 137 -7.80 -0.56 -4.49
N THR A 138 -8.34 -0.72 -5.69
CA THR A 138 -8.57 0.35 -6.64
C THR A 138 -9.38 1.50 -6.05
N LYS A 139 -8.76 2.68 -5.99
CA LYS A 139 -9.45 3.96 -5.76
C LYS A 139 -8.79 5.06 -6.59
N PRO A 140 -9.53 6.11 -6.97
CA PRO A 140 -8.91 7.31 -7.50
C PRO A 140 -7.88 7.86 -6.51
N MET A 141 -6.64 8.03 -6.96
CA MET A 141 -5.52 8.56 -6.17
C MET A 141 -4.94 9.81 -6.83
N ASP A 142 -4.53 10.77 -6.01
CA ASP A 142 -3.93 12.02 -6.48
C ASP A 142 -2.40 11.87 -6.60
N TYR A 143 -1.97 11.09 -7.60
CA TYR A 143 -0.60 11.08 -8.14
C TYR A 143 -0.66 11.19 -9.67
N ALA A 144 0.44 11.59 -10.31
CA ALA A 144 0.53 11.60 -11.78
C ALA A 144 0.97 10.25 -12.32
N GLU A 145 1.95 9.63 -11.67
CA GLU A 145 2.58 8.39 -12.13
C GLU A 145 2.96 7.52 -10.93
N ALA A 146 2.79 6.20 -11.09
CA ALA A 146 3.15 5.21 -10.11
C ALA A 146 3.76 4.00 -10.82
N GLU A 147 5.04 3.73 -10.56
CA GLU A 147 5.83 2.71 -11.24
C GLU A 147 6.54 1.81 -10.24
N PHE A 148 6.86 0.58 -10.65
CA PHE A 148 7.72 -0.30 -9.87
C PHE A 148 8.63 -1.14 -10.76
N ASP A 149 9.78 -1.56 -10.25
CA ASP A 149 10.67 -2.43 -11.00
C ASP A 149 10.11 -3.86 -11.09
N LYS A 150 10.41 -4.54 -12.21
CA LYS A 150 10.04 -5.95 -12.33
C LYS A 150 10.89 -6.79 -11.37
N VAL A 151 10.24 -7.74 -10.68
CA VAL A 151 10.84 -8.58 -9.64
C VAL A 151 12.14 -9.24 -10.11
N GLY A 152 13.26 -8.76 -9.57
CA GLY A 152 14.56 -9.44 -9.62
C GLY A 152 15.40 -9.27 -10.89
N ASP A 153 14.91 -8.59 -11.93
CA ASP A 153 15.58 -8.51 -13.23
C ASP A 153 15.97 -7.08 -13.69
N GLY A 154 15.63 -6.03 -12.94
CA GLY A 154 16.14 -4.66 -13.18
C GLY A 154 15.76 -4.06 -14.54
N GLN A 155 14.65 -4.54 -15.13
CA GLN A 155 14.08 -3.99 -16.37
C GLN A 155 13.05 -2.88 -16.10
N ALA A 156 12.68 -2.17 -17.18
CA ALA A 156 11.85 -0.97 -17.20
C ALA A 156 10.64 -1.03 -16.25
N GLY A 157 10.39 0.10 -15.57
CA GLY A 157 9.30 0.26 -14.61
C GLY A 157 7.96 -0.17 -15.19
N GLN A 158 7.21 -0.95 -14.41
CA GLN A 158 5.83 -1.28 -14.71
C GLN A 158 4.92 -0.19 -14.15
N ASP A 159 4.13 0.41 -15.03
CA ASP A 159 3.12 1.41 -14.67
C ASP A 159 1.90 0.79 -13.97
N LEU A 160 1.37 1.48 -12.96
CA LEU A 160 0.12 1.15 -12.26
C LEU A 160 -1.11 1.92 -12.79
N GLY A 161 -0.96 2.77 -13.81
CA GLY A 161 -2.01 3.64 -14.36
C GLY A 161 -3.31 2.95 -14.81
N ASP A 162 -3.27 1.66 -15.15
CA ASP A 162 -4.45 0.81 -15.42
C ASP A 162 -4.51 -0.44 -14.52
N PHE A 163 -4.25 -0.26 -13.23
CA PHE A 163 -4.34 -1.36 -12.25
C PHE A 163 -5.75 -1.97 -12.22
N ASP A 164 -6.81 -1.16 -12.30
CA ASP A 164 -8.20 -1.63 -12.26
C ASP A 164 -8.56 -2.55 -13.44
N GLY A 165 -8.19 -2.15 -14.66
CA GLY A 165 -8.41 -2.95 -15.86
C GLY A 165 -7.63 -4.25 -15.82
N TRP A 166 -6.37 -4.19 -15.36
CA TRP A 166 -5.52 -5.36 -15.18
C TRP A 166 -6.08 -6.34 -14.13
N VAL A 167 -6.50 -5.85 -12.96
CA VAL A 167 -7.06 -6.69 -11.89
C VAL A 167 -8.34 -7.38 -12.36
N LYS A 168 -9.25 -6.68 -13.04
CA LYS A 168 -10.49 -7.30 -13.54
C LYS A 168 -10.18 -8.47 -14.47
N LYS A 169 -9.25 -8.28 -15.40
CA LYS A 169 -8.81 -9.33 -16.32
C LYS A 169 -8.20 -10.52 -15.58
N GLU A 170 -7.32 -10.29 -14.61
CA GLU A 170 -6.65 -11.36 -13.88
C GLU A 170 -7.54 -12.08 -12.86
N ALA A 171 -8.49 -11.38 -12.25
CA ALA A 171 -9.44 -11.96 -11.31
C ALA A 171 -10.41 -12.93 -11.99
N ASP A 172 -10.82 -12.63 -13.23
CA ASP A 172 -11.73 -13.46 -14.01
C ASP A 172 -11.11 -14.84 -14.37
N GLU A 173 -9.77 -14.94 -14.41
CA GLU A 173 -9.04 -16.19 -14.70
C GLU A 173 -8.97 -17.17 -13.51
N VAL A 174 -9.39 -16.79 -12.29
CA VAL A 174 -9.15 -17.57 -11.04
C VAL A 174 -10.37 -18.34 -10.53
N LEU A 175 -11.53 -18.28 -11.19
CA LEU A 175 -12.75 -18.98 -10.76
C LEU A 175 -12.80 -20.47 -11.16
N GLU A 176 -11.87 -21.29 -10.67
CA GLU A 176 -12.10 -22.75 -10.55
C GLU A 176 -11.59 -23.30 -9.20
N ASN A 177 -12.55 -23.66 -8.34
CA ASN A 177 -12.45 -24.56 -7.17
C ASN A 177 -11.98 -24.00 -5.80
N PRO A 178 -12.91 -23.59 -4.92
CA PRO A 178 -12.64 -23.19 -3.53
C PRO A 178 -12.91 -24.36 -2.56
N ALA A 179 -11.89 -25.12 -2.18
CA ALA A 179 -11.99 -26.06 -1.08
C ALA A 179 -10.85 -25.88 -0.06
N ASP A 180 -11.30 -25.67 1.18
CA ASP A 180 -10.61 -25.67 2.47
C ASP A 180 -9.79 -24.45 2.92
N ALA A 181 -10.26 -23.88 4.04
CA ALA A 181 -9.65 -22.80 4.79
C ALA A 181 -9.91 -23.01 6.29
N SER A 182 -8.98 -23.63 7.02
CA SER A 182 -8.97 -23.51 8.49
C SER A 182 -7.56 -23.63 9.08
N LYS A 183 -7.27 -22.75 10.05
CA LYS A 183 -6.06 -22.60 10.89
C LYS A 183 -4.94 -21.68 10.34
N ILE A 184 -5.09 -20.36 10.56
CA ILE A 184 -3.97 -19.42 10.75
C ILE A 184 -4.24 -18.63 12.03
N GLU A 185 -3.23 -18.62 12.91
CA GLU A 185 -3.23 -18.09 14.27
C GLU A 185 -3.25 -16.55 14.33
N SER A 186 -3.84 -16.02 15.40
CA SER A 186 -4.00 -14.59 15.70
C SER A 186 -2.69 -13.82 15.88
N SER A 187 -1.55 -14.50 16.02
CA SER A 187 -0.21 -13.92 16.22
C SER A 187 0.32 -13.17 14.99
N VAL A 188 -0.06 -13.64 13.80
CA VAL A 188 0.40 -13.07 12.53
C VAL A 188 -0.29 -11.74 12.22
N PHE A 189 -1.56 -11.61 12.61
CA PHE A 189 -2.34 -10.37 12.47
C PHE A 189 -1.84 -9.27 13.40
N SER A 190 -1.36 -9.62 14.60
CA SER A 190 -0.70 -8.66 15.49
C SER A 190 0.63 -8.13 14.94
N GLN A 191 1.36 -8.94 14.17
CA GLN A 191 2.65 -8.54 13.62
C GLN A 191 2.50 -7.54 12.47
N ALA A 192 1.58 -7.79 11.51
CA ALA A 192 1.28 -6.84 10.44
C ALA A 192 0.76 -5.49 10.98
N LYS A 193 -0.02 -5.52 12.08
CA LYS A 193 -0.47 -4.32 12.79
C LYS A 193 0.69 -3.57 13.45
N SER A 194 1.67 -4.29 14.01
CA SER A 194 2.86 -3.71 14.60
C SER A 194 3.74 -3.04 13.54
N GLU A 195 4.00 -3.71 12.42
CA GLU A 195 4.82 -3.21 11.31
C GLU A 195 4.19 -1.97 10.65
N PHE A 196 2.87 -1.98 10.41
CA PHE A 196 2.17 -0.79 9.91
C PHE A 196 2.18 0.37 10.92
N SER A 197 2.13 0.08 12.22
CA SER A 197 2.27 1.10 13.26
C SER A 197 3.69 1.68 13.30
N THR A 198 4.72 0.86 13.08
CA THR A 198 6.11 1.31 12.98
C THR A 198 6.30 2.21 11.77
N PHE A 199 5.86 1.79 10.58
CA PHE A 199 5.89 2.63 9.37
C PHE A 199 5.14 3.96 9.57
N LYS A 200 3.97 3.92 10.20
CA LYS A 200 3.22 5.13 10.55
C LYS A 200 4.00 6.06 11.49
N ASN A 201 4.77 5.51 12.42
CA ASN A 201 5.60 6.29 13.34
C ASN A 201 6.84 6.84 12.64
N GLU A 202 7.52 6.08 11.80
CA GLU A 202 8.66 6.55 10.99
C GLU A 202 8.24 7.69 10.06
N VAL A 203 7.08 7.55 9.40
CA VAL A 203 6.50 8.65 8.63
C VAL A 203 6.24 9.85 9.53
N LYS A 204 5.58 9.68 10.67
CA LYS A 204 5.35 10.81 11.59
C LYS A 204 6.65 11.49 12.02
N GLU A 205 7.70 10.73 12.25
CA GLU A 205 9.03 11.23 12.61
C GLU A 205 9.64 12.04 11.45
N ILE A 206 9.61 11.50 10.22
CA ILE A 206 10.04 12.18 8.99
C ILE A 206 9.30 13.52 8.82
N PHE A 207 8.00 13.54 9.10
CA PHE A 207 7.17 14.75 9.00
C PHE A 207 7.17 15.63 10.28
N GLY A 208 7.96 15.29 11.30
CA GLY A 208 8.05 16.06 12.55
C GLY A 208 6.72 16.16 13.32
N LEU A 209 5.82 15.20 13.16
CA LEU A 209 4.46 15.23 13.72
C LEU A 209 4.41 14.82 15.20
N ASP A 210 5.52 14.36 15.78
CA ASP A 210 5.61 13.89 17.17
C ASP A 210 5.82 14.98 18.24
N LYS A 211 5.86 16.27 17.88
CA LYS A 211 5.97 17.40 18.86
C LYS A 211 4.80 18.37 18.84
#